data_AF-A0A0C2YX45-F1
#
_entry.id   AF-A0A0C2YX45-F1
#
_cell.length_a   1.000
_cell.length_b   1.000
_cell.length_c   1.000
_cell.angle_alpha   90.00
_cell.angle_beta   90.00
_cell.angle_gamma   90.00
#
_symmetry.space_group_name_H-M   'P 1'
#
loop_
_entity.id
_entity.type
_entity.pdbx_description
1 polymer ?
#
loop_
_entity_poly.entity_id
_entity_poly.type
_entity_poly.pdbx_seq_one_letter_code
_entity_poly.pdbx_strand_id
1 'polypeptide(L)'
;MSSTLDKMVLVFTSSNWQQWHTTMQAYLRAQGQWFIFMVHEPFPGFPMQSSPYDSWDENNEKALGNITLHVSPLIQTAIADFATVKEVWDHLEENYGAPSSSSAYAKLSCLLMMTIPTGSHPVPVITKMLSHFAYLKDAGFEFP
;
A
#
# COMPACT_ATOMS: atom_id res chain seq x y z
N MET A 1 17.42 13.13 -8.73
CA MET A 1 16.81 12.11 -7.84
C MET A 1 16.64 12.72 -6.46
N SER A 2 15.41 12.83 -5.95
CA SER A 2 15.14 13.49 -4.67
C SER A 2 15.23 12.47 -3.54
N SER A 3 16.39 12.39 -2.88
CA SER A 3 16.71 11.46 -1.78
C SER A 3 15.86 11.65 -0.51
N THR A 4 15.05 12.69 -0.46
CA THR A 4 14.16 13.01 0.66
C THR A 4 12.79 12.34 0.50
N LEU A 5 12.33 12.15 -0.74
CA LEU A 5 11.01 11.58 -1.02
C LEU A 5 11.00 10.06 -0.81
N ASP A 6 12.10 9.40 -1.16
CA ASP A 6 12.33 7.97 -0.98
C ASP A 6 12.23 7.56 0.51
N LYS A 7 12.75 8.39 1.42
CA LYS A 7 12.68 8.16 2.87
C LYS A 7 11.27 8.29 3.47
N MET A 8 10.31 8.83 2.72
CA MET A 8 8.93 9.03 3.21
C MET A 8 8.03 7.83 2.93
N VAL A 9 8.41 6.95 2.03
CA VAL A 9 7.64 5.75 1.71
C VAL A 9 8.03 4.66 2.71
N LEU A 10 7.05 4.21 3.49
CA LEU A 10 7.26 3.15 4.47
C LEU A 10 7.45 1.81 3.77
N VAL A 11 8.13 0.86 4.43
CA VAL A 11 8.11 -0.55 3.99
C VAL A 11 6.75 -1.16 4.34
N PHE A 12 6.09 -1.80 3.38
CA PHE A 12 4.83 -2.50 3.60
C PHE A 12 5.05 -3.83 4.33
N THR A 13 4.41 -4.00 5.48
CA THR A 13 4.55 -5.19 6.35
C THR A 13 3.20 -5.83 6.68
N SER A 14 2.22 -5.75 5.76
CA SER A 14 0.80 -6.16 5.88
C SER A 14 -0.07 -5.33 6.84
N SER A 15 0.45 -4.94 8.00
CA SER A 15 -0.30 -4.22 9.05
C SER A 15 -0.47 -2.71 8.82
N ASN A 16 0.31 -2.14 7.91
CA ASN A 16 0.36 -0.70 7.61
C ASN A 16 -0.24 -0.34 6.24
N TRP A 17 -1.08 -1.20 5.66
CA TRP A 17 -1.66 -1.03 4.32
C TRP A 17 -2.18 0.39 4.06
N GLN A 18 -3.08 0.91 4.92
CA GLN A 18 -3.70 2.23 4.72
C GLN A 18 -2.67 3.38 4.60
N GLN A 19 -1.63 3.34 5.43
CA GLN A 19 -0.58 4.36 5.41
C GLN A 19 0.37 4.16 4.24
N TRP A 20 0.73 2.90 3.95
CA TRP A 20 1.56 2.55 2.81
C TRP A 20 0.90 2.90 1.48
N HIS A 21 -0.33 2.47 1.26
CA HIS A 21 -1.13 2.73 0.06
C HIS A 21 -1.18 4.24 -0.24
N THR A 22 -1.52 5.04 0.77
CA THR A 22 -1.60 6.51 0.63
C THR A 22 -0.24 7.13 0.28
N THR A 23 0.83 6.73 0.97
CA THR A 23 2.17 7.31 0.77
C THR A 23 2.81 6.85 -0.54
N MET A 24 2.65 5.58 -0.91
CA MET A 24 3.11 5.03 -2.18
C MET A 24 2.39 5.64 -3.37
N GLN A 25 1.06 5.78 -3.30
CA GLN A 25 0.28 6.45 -4.35
C GLN A 25 0.74 7.91 -4.55
N ALA A 26 0.96 8.65 -3.46
CA ALA A 26 1.48 10.02 -3.52
C ALA A 26 2.89 10.07 -4.13
N TYR A 27 3.76 9.12 -3.77
CA TYR A 27 5.10 8.99 -4.32
C TYR A 27 5.09 8.73 -5.83
N LEU A 28 4.32 7.75 -6.30
CA LEU A 28 4.17 7.44 -7.73
C LEU A 28 3.57 8.62 -8.52
N ARG A 29 2.68 9.41 -7.92
CA ARG A 29 2.18 10.67 -8.52
C ARG A 29 3.26 11.73 -8.64
N ALA A 30 4.07 11.92 -7.59
CA ALA A 30 5.18 12.88 -7.60
C ALA A 30 6.28 12.50 -8.60
N GLN A 31 6.46 11.20 -8.87
CA GLN A 31 7.37 10.69 -9.91
C GLN A 31 6.76 10.73 -11.33
N GLY A 32 5.50 11.14 -11.47
CA GLY A 32 4.81 11.14 -12.76
C GLY A 32 4.52 9.74 -13.31
N GLN A 33 4.53 8.70 -12.47
CA GLN A 33 4.32 7.30 -12.85
C GLN A 33 2.86 6.87 -12.72
N TRP A 34 2.06 7.59 -11.91
CA TRP A 34 0.69 7.18 -11.58
C TRP A 34 -0.27 7.06 -12.79
N PHE A 35 0.05 7.66 -13.94
CA PHE A 35 -0.81 7.59 -15.12
C PHE A 35 -1.00 6.16 -15.67
N ILE A 36 -0.07 5.24 -15.37
CA ILE A 36 -0.16 3.82 -15.76
C ILE A 36 -1.41 3.13 -15.19
N PHE A 37 -1.93 3.60 -14.06
CA PHE A 37 -3.17 3.09 -13.47
C PHE A 37 -4.44 3.64 -14.12
N MET A 38 -4.32 4.72 -14.91
CA MET A 38 -5.45 5.38 -15.58
C MET A 38 -5.60 4.98 -17.05
N VAL A 39 -4.51 4.55 -17.68
CA VAL A 39 -4.47 4.15 -19.09
C VAL A 39 -4.48 2.62 -19.15
N HIS A 40 -5.45 2.03 -19.83
CA HIS A 40 -5.42 0.59 -20.12
C HIS A 40 -4.17 0.27 -20.94
N GLU A 41 -3.50 -0.84 -20.62
CA GLU A 41 -2.36 -1.35 -21.39
C GLU A 41 -2.66 -1.21 -22.89
N PRO A 42 -1.80 -0.51 -23.63
CA PRO A 42 -2.12 -0.20 -25.01
C PRO A 42 -2.09 -1.50 -25.84
N PHE A 43 -3.23 -1.80 -26.47
CA PHE A 43 -3.46 -3.08 -27.15
C PHE A 43 -2.37 -3.38 -28.21
N PRO A 44 -1.83 -4.61 -28.24
CA PRO A 44 -0.87 -5.00 -29.26
C PRO A 44 -1.55 -4.97 -30.63
N GLY A 45 -1.20 -3.98 -31.46
CA GLY A 45 -1.66 -3.87 -32.85
C GLY A 45 -2.16 -2.48 -33.30
N PHE A 46 -2.32 -1.50 -32.41
CA PHE A 46 -2.64 -0.12 -32.81
C PHE A 46 -1.40 0.77 -32.84
N PRO A 47 -0.89 1.18 -34.02
CA PRO A 47 0.28 2.03 -34.11
C PRO A 47 -0.08 3.47 -33.73
N MET A 48 -0.11 3.77 -32.44
CA MET A 48 -0.09 5.14 -31.94
C MET A 48 1.37 5.57 -31.83
N GLN A 49 1.93 6.00 -32.98
CA GLN A 49 3.23 6.68 -33.15
C GLN A 49 4.23 6.50 -31.99
N SER A 50 5.00 5.41 -31.99
CA SER A 50 6.37 5.19 -31.45
C SER A 50 6.94 6.12 -30.33
N SER A 51 6.11 6.64 -29.43
CA SER A 51 6.50 7.58 -28.37
C SER A 51 5.72 7.35 -27.06
N PRO A 52 4.43 6.96 -27.07
CA PRO A 52 3.70 6.64 -25.84
C PRO A 52 3.96 5.22 -25.28
N TYR A 53 4.26 4.24 -26.12
CA TYR A 53 4.44 2.83 -25.71
C TYR A 53 5.70 2.62 -24.87
N ASP A 54 6.85 3.05 -25.38
CA ASP A 54 8.12 2.98 -24.64
C ASP A 54 8.01 3.71 -23.30
N SER A 55 7.26 4.82 -23.28
CA SER A 55 7.01 5.56 -22.04
C SER A 55 6.11 4.81 -21.07
N TRP A 56 5.14 4.02 -21.55
CA TRP A 56 4.26 3.25 -20.67
C TRP A 56 5.01 2.07 -20.04
N ASP A 57 5.69 1.25 -20.85
CA ASP A 57 6.48 0.11 -20.37
C ASP A 57 7.58 0.57 -19.40
N GLU A 58 8.31 1.63 -19.74
CA GLU A 58 9.33 2.19 -18.85
C GLU A 58 8.75 2.68 -17.52
N ASN A 59 7.57 3.30 -17.53
CA ASN A 59 6.92 3.74 -16.30
C ASN A 59 6.31 2.59 -15.49
N ASN A 60 5.81 1.53 -16.15
CA ASN A 60 5.36 0.31 -15.52
C ASN A 60 6.52 -0.37 -14.77
N GLU A 61 7.65 -0.59 -15.44
CA GLU A 61 8.85 -1.18 -14.85
C GLU A 61 9.40 -0.35 -13.68
N LYS A 62 9.46 0.98 -13.83
CA LYS A 62 9.90 1.85 -12.73
C LYS A 62 8.94 1.80 -11.54
N ALA A 63 7.63 1.75 -11.77
CA ALA A 63 6.65 1.67 -10.70
C ALA A 63 6.68 0.30 -10.00
N LEU A 64 6.86 -0.80 -10.75
CA LEU A 64 7.12 -2.15 -10.20
C LEU A 64 8.35 -2.16 -9.31
N GLY A 65 9.46 -1.60 -9.77
CA GLY A 65 10.69 -1.48 -8.97
C GLY A 65 10.45 -0.68 -7.69
N ASN A 66 9.76 0.46 -7.78
CA ASN A 66 9.43 1.29 -6.63
C ASN A 66 8.56 0.56 -5.60
N ILE A 67 7.53 -0.17 -6.03
CA ILE A 67 6.70 -0.98 -5.13
C ILE A 67 7.54 -2.09 -4.50
N THR A 68 8.28 -2.85 -5.30
CA THR A 68 9.11 -3.98 -4.82
C THR A 68 10.12 -3.55 -3.75
N LEU A 69 10.75 -2.39 -3.90
CA LEU A 69 11.69 -1.83 -2.93
C LEU A 69 11.03 -1.46 -1.58
N HIS A 70 9.73 -1.21 -1.59
CA HIS A 70 8.97 -0.72 -0.44
C HIS A 70 7.96 -1.73 0.09
N VAL A 71 8.16 -3.02 -0.19
CA VAL A 71 7.39 -4.10 0.44
C VAL A 71 8.31 -5.09 1.14
N SER A 72 7.81 -5.77 2.17
CA SER A 72 8.57 -6.78 2.90
C SER A 72 8.92 -7.99 2.01
N PRO A 73 9.99 -8.76 2.32
CA PRO A 73 10.43 -9.89 1.49
C PRO A 73 9.35 -10.96 1.23
N LEU A 74 8.46 -11.17 2.21
CA LEU A 74 7.34 -12.10 2.07
C LEU A 74 6.36 -11.62 0.99
N ILE A 75 6.11 -10.32 0.93
CA ILE A 75 5.20 -9.71 -0.05
C ILE A 75 5.89 -9.61 -1.41
N GLN A 76 7.20 -9.33 -1.46
CA GLN A 76 7.99 -9.41 -2.70
C GLN A 76 7.81 -10.77 -3.38
N THR A 77 7.88 -11.86 -2.60
CA THR A 77 7.67 -13.22 -3.11
C THR A 77 6.25 -13.41 -3.64
N ALA A 78 5.24 -12.86 -2.95
CA ALA A 78 3.84 -12.98 -3.35
C ALA A 78 3.50 -12.22 -4.63
N ILE A 79 4.26 -11.17 -4.96
CA ILE A 79 4.00 -10.33 -6.15
C ILE A 79 4.95 -10.59 -7.33
N ALA A 80 5.90 -11.52 -7.18
CA ALA A 80 6.99 -11.73 -8.14
C ALA A 80 6.52 -12.21 -9.53
N ASP A 81 5.37 -12.88 -9.59
CA ASP A 81 4.84 -13.49 -10.81
C ASP A 81 3.91 -12.55 -11.61
N PHE A 82 3.63 -11.34 -11.11
CA PHE A 82 2.79 -10.36 -11.82
C PHE A 82 3.60 -9.58 -12.86
N ALA A 83 3.03 -9.42 -14.05
CA ALA A 83 3.70 -8.76 -15.18
C ALA A 83 3.56 -7.24 -15.13
N THR A 84 2.48 -6.73 -14.54
CA THR A 84 2.19 -5.29 -14.51
C THR A 84 2.06 -4.77 -13.09
N VAL A 85 2.45 -3.50 -12.91
CA VAL A 85 2.25 -2.78 -11.65
C VAL A 85 0.77 -2.70 -11.26
N LYS A 86 -0.12 -2.72 -12.26
CA LYS A 86 -1.56 -2.70 -12.04
C LYS A 86 -2.02 -4.00 -11.39
N GLU A 87 -1.61 -5.15 -11.91
CA GLU A 87 -1.93 -6.45 -11.30
C GLU A 87 -1.37 -6.55 -9.88
N VAL A 88 -0.14 -6.08 -9.66
CA VAL A 88 0.44 -5.98 -8.31
C VAL A 88 -0.43 -5.13 -7.39
N TRP A 89 -0.80 -3.93 -7.82
CA TRP A 89 -1.60 -3.01 -7.01
C TRP A 89 -2.98 -3.58 -6.69
N ASP A 90 -3.67 -4.11 -7.69
CA ASP A 90 -4.99 -4.73 -7.55
C ASP A 90 -4.92 -5.95 -6.60
N HIS A 91 -3.89 -6.79 -6.73
CA HIS A 91 -3.66 -7.94 -5.84
C HIS A 91 -3.44 -7.50 -4.38
N LEU A 92 -2.63 -6.45 -4.16
CA LEU A 92 -2.39 -5.92 -2.83
C LEU A 92 -3.67 -5.27 -2.24
N GLU A 93 -4.46 -4.58 -3.06
CA GLU A 93 -5.73 -3.98 -2.64
C GLU A 93 -6.78 -5.05 -2.30
N GLU A 94 -6.84 -6.14 -3.06
CA GLU A 94 -7.72 -7.27 -2.76
C GLU A 94 -7.34 -7.96 -1.44
N ASN A 95 -6.05 -8.21 -1.21
CA ASN A 95 -5.58 -8.97 -0.05
C ASN A 95 -5.50 -8.13 1.24
N TYR A 96 -5.28 -6.82 1.12
CA TYR A 96 -5.00 -5.94 2.26
C TYR A 96 -5.87 -4.69 2.34
N GLY A 97 -6.53 -4.29 1.25
CA GLY A 97 -7.41 -3.12 1.17
C GLY A 97 -8.80 -3.35 1.70
N ALA A 98 -9.33 -4.56 1.57
CA ALA A 98 -10.53 -4.95 2.28
C ALA A 98 -10.24 -5.17 3.79
N PRO A 99 -11.20 -4.87 4.67
CA PRO A 99 -11.17 -5.37 6.03
C PRO A 99 -11.31 -6.91 6.03
N SER A 100 -10.21 -7.62 5.82
CA SER A 100 -10.15 -9.06 5.92
C SER A 100 -10.04 -9.50 7.37
N SER A 101 -10.41 -10.74 7.69
CA SER A 101 -10.23 -11.31 9.03
C SER A 101 -8.76 -11.24 9.48
N SER A 102 -7.82 -11.26 8.53
CA SER A 102 -6.39 -11.12 8.79
C SER A 102 -5.99 -9.68 9.15
N SER A 103 -6.48 -8.67 8.44
CA SER A 103 -6.21 -7.27 8.79
C SER A 103 -6.91 -6.86 10.10
N ALA A 104 -8.10 -7.40 10.36
CA ALA A 104 -8.79 -7.27 11.65
C ALA A 104 -8.02 -7.92 12.79
N TYR A 105 -7.51 -9.14 12.59
CA TYR A 105 -6.67 -9.83 13.57
C TYR A 105 -5.37 -9.08 13.85
N ALA A 106 -4.67 -8.59 12.81
CA ALA A 106 -3.46 -7.79 12.98
C ALA A 106 -3.73 -6.51 13.78
N LYS A 107 -4.88 -5.87 13.53
CA LYS A 107 -5.32 -4.67 14.27
C LYS A 107 -5.65 -4.98 15.72
N LEU A 108 -6.34 -6.10 15.99
CA LEU A 108 -6.66 -6.57 17.32
C LEU A 108 -5.40 -6.97 18.10
N SER A 109 -4.47 -7.69 17.46
CA SER A 109 -3.18 -8.08 18.04
C SER A 109 -2.36 -6.84 18.42
N CYS A 110 -2.30 -5.85 17.53
CA CYS A 110 -1.68 -4.55 17.82
C CYS A 110 -2.32 -3.87 19.04
N LEU A 111 -3.66 -3.81 19.09
CA LEU A 111 -4.43 -3.29 20.24
C LEU A 111 -4.05 -4.01 21.55
N LEU A 112 -4.00 -5.34 21.55
CA LEU A 112 -3.65 -6.15 22.73
C LEU A 112 -2.20 -5.93 23.19
N MET A 113 -1.30 -5.58 22.28
CA MET A 113 0.11 -5.28 22.58
C MET A 113 0.34 -3.83 23.03
N MET A 114 -0.65 -2.93 22.90
CA MET A 114 -0.50 -1.54 23.34
C MET A 114 -0.49 -1.45 24.87
N THR A 115 0.66 -1.09 25.43
CA THR A 115 0.82 -0.82 26.87
C THR A 115 0.79 0.68 27.14
N ILE A 116 0.11 1.10 28.22
CA ILE A 116 0.22 2.46 28.74
C ILE A 116 1.53 2.53 29.57
N PRO A 117 2.53 3.32 29.15
CA PRO A 117 3.78 3.41 29.89
C PRO A 117 3.56 4.03 31.26
N THR A 118 4.18 3.46 32.30
CA THR A 118 4.08 3.98 33.67
C THR A 118 4.60 5.42 33.73
N GLY A 119 3.77 6.34 34.23
CA GLY A 119 4.10 7.78 34.32
C GLY A 119 3.78 8.61 33.07
N SER A 120 3.27 8.01 31.99
CA SER A 120 2.76 8.74 30.82
C SER A 120 1.29 9.11 30.96
N HIS A 121 0.89 10.24 30.37
CA HIS A 121 -0.53 10.60 30.28
C HIS A 121 -1.28 9.55 29.45
N PRO A 122 -2.38 8.95 29.95
CA PRO A 122 -3.00 7.79 29.31
C PRO A 122 -3.83 8.16 28.06
N VAL A 123 -4.29 9.41 27.97
CA VAL A 123 -5.25 9.83 26.92
C VAL A 123 -4.75 9.59 25.49
N PRO A 124 -3.51 9.93 25.08
CA PRO A 124 -3.05 9.66 23.70
C PRO A 124 -3.10 8.17 23.32
N VAL A 125 -2.75 7.29 24.27
CA VAL A 125 -2.78 5.84 24.05
C VAL A 125 -4.23 5.36 23.94
N ILE A 126 -5.11 5.86 24.82
CA ILE A 126 -6.55 5.56 24.80
C ILE A 126 -7.21 6.07 23.51
N THR A 127 -6.92 7.29 23.06
CA THR A 127 -7.45 7.84 21.80
C THR A 127 -7.01 7.00 20.61
N LYS A 128 -5.75 6.54 20.61
CA LYS A 128 -5.24 5.63 19.57
C LYS A 128 -5.95 4.27 19.62
N MET A 129 -6.17 3.71 20.80
CA MET A 129 -6.97 2.47 20.97
C MET A 129 -8.40 2.65 20.43
N LEU A 130 -9.08 3.75 20.79
CA LEU A 130 -10.43 4.08 20.30
C LEU A 130 -10.49 4.19 18.77
N SER A 131 -9.47 4.78 18.14
CA SER A 131 -9.40 4.87 16.67
C SER A 131 -9.31 3.49 16.00
N HIS A 132 -8.65 2.52 16.64
CA HIS A 132 -8.56 1.16 16.15
C HIS A 132 -9.88 0.40 16.32
N PHE A 133 -10.60 0.61 17.43
CA PHE A 133 -11.95 0.06 17.61
C PHE A 133 -12.96 0.63 16.61
N ALA A 134 -12.92 1.94 16.36
CA ALA A 134 -13.78 2.58 15.36
C ALA A 134 -13.55 1.99 13.96
N TYR A 135 -12.28 1.83 13.55
CA TYR A 135 -11.92 1.19 12.30
C TYR A 135 -12.47 -0.24 12.18
N LEU A 136 -12.33 -1.05 13.24
CA LEU A 136 -12.82 -2.44 13.24
C LEU A 136 -14.36 -2.50 13.14
N LYS A 137 -15.05 -1.58 13.80
CA LYS A 137 -16.51 -1.46 13.71
C LYS A 137 -16.96 -1.05 12.30
N ASP A 138 -16.34 -0.01 11.71
CA ASP A 138 -16.67 0.46 10.37
C ASP A 138 -16.37 -0.58 9.28
N ALA A 139 -15.40 -1.45 9.57
CA ALA A 139 -15.06 -2.62 8.78
C ALA A 139 -16.08 -3.79 8.87
N GLY A 140 -17.13 -3.66 9.69
CA GLY A 140 -18.15 -4.69 9.86
C GLY A 140 -17.79 -5.80 10.87
N PHE A 141 -16.73 -5.62 11.66
CA PHE A 141 -16.42 -6.52 12.77
C PHE A 141 -17.17 -6.09 14.02
N GLU A 142 -18.14 -6.90 14.44
CA GLU A 142 -18.83 -6.72 15.72
C GLU A 142 -18.03 -7.37 16.85
N PHE A 143 -17.89 -6.64 17.96
CA PHE A 143 -17.33 -7.17 19.20
C PHE A 143 -18.48 -7.52 20.15
N PRO A 144 -18.43 -8.68 20.84
CA PRO A 144 -19.44 -9.06 21.82
C PRO A 144 -19.48 -8.15 23.05
#